data_AF-A0A1Z8S5H5-F1
#
_entry.id   AF-A0A1Z8S5H5-F1
#
_cell.length_a   1.000
_cell.length_b   1.000
_cell.length_c   1.000
_cell.angle_alpha   90.00
_cell.angle_beta   90.00
_cell.angle_gamma   90.00
#
_symmetry.space_group_name_H-M   'P 1'
#
loop_
_entity.id
_entity.type
_entity.pdbx_description
1 polymer ?
#
loop_
_entity_poly.entity_id
_entity_poly.type
_entity_poly.pdbx_seq_one_letter_code
_entity_poly.pdbx_strand_id
1 'polypeptide(L)'
;MTIPTNRKQPLVCLLVFLILLPSCSTSILITSYPSGANVFANGEYIGETPVRHWDAEPSGSLLDVRIEKDGFEDLTANIEKTGRVNFMALMFCWLLFPLAWLGKYPSSFYGRLSPVSEGYSPLRVEVQTRESLGSNIFVVALENTPCHGSSNTTVLEAALGIRLMEKFRVLERQALHVVSSEQQRSLTGLHDESSIVDAGKLAGAKGVVLVSQLCDQKSTITSLRFVDCESGALHWAVLAENQNMDDIIRELFHHLSS
;
A
#
# COMPACT_ATOMS: atom_id res chain seq x y z
N MET A 1 30.66 -70.60 -45.69
CA MET A 1 29.98 -69.37 -46.15
C MET A 1 30.11 -68.35 -45.02
N THR A 2 31.12 -67.49 -45.10
CA THR A 2 31.46 -66.50 -44.06
C THR A 2 30.77 -65.18 -44.37
N ILE A 3 29.82 -64.77 -43.54
CA ILE A 3 29.10 -63.50 -43.65
C ILE A 3 30.05 -62.38 -43.17
N PRO A 4 30.38 -61.36 -43.99
CA PRO A 4 31.29 -60.30 -43.57
C PRO A 4 30.55 -59.32 -42.64
N THR A 5 31.07 -59.16 -41.43
CA THR A 5 30.59 -58.19 -40.44
C THR A 5 31.13 -56.79 -40.77
N ASN A 6 30.25 -55.87 -41.17
CA ASN A 6 30.62 -54.49 -41.52
C ASN A 6 30.73 -53.61 -40.26
N ARG A 7 31.97 -53.37 -39.81
CA ARG A 7 32.37 -52.61 -38.61
C ARG A 7 32.14 -51.08 -38.68
N LYS A 8 31.41 -50.55 -39.68
CA LYS A 8 31.17 -49.08 -39.83
C LYS A 8 29.73 -48.61 -39.52
N GLN A 9 28.82 -49.52 -39.19
CA GLN A 9 27.42 -49.18 -38.87
C GLN A 9 27.16 -48.50 -37.50
N PRO A 10 27.91 -48.73 -36.40
CA PRO A 10 27.55 -48.12 -35.11
C PRO A 10 27.89 -46.62 -35.04
N LEU A 11 28.88 -46.16 -35.82
CA LEU A 11 29.35 -44.78 -35.80
C LEU A 11 28.38 -43.82 -36.50
N VAL A 12 27.73 -44.29 -37.58
CA VAL A 12 26.74 -43.50 -38.34
C VAL A 12 25.46 -43.33 -37.53
N CYS A 13 24.98 -44.37 -36.85
CA CYS A 13 23.83 -44.25 -35.95
C CYS A 13 24.12 -43.31 -34.76
N LEU A 14 25.32 -43.34 -34.19
CA LEU A 14 25.72 -42.44 -33.10
C LEU A 14 25.73 -40.97 -33.56
N LEU A 15 26.24 -40.70 -34.78
CA LEU A 15 26.28 -39.35 -35.37
C LEU A 15 24.87 -38.84 -35.70
N VAL A 16 24.00 -39.67 -36.27
CA VAL A 16 22.59 -39.31 -36.55
C VAL A 16 21.82 -39.06 -35.25
N PHE A 17 22.07 -39.84 -34.20
CA PHE A 17 21.48 -39.64 -32.87
C PHE A 17 21.93 -38.32 -32.24
N LEU A 18 23.21 -37.97 -32.34
CA LEU A 18 23.77 -36.68 -31.89
C LEU A 18 23.15 -35.47 -32.61
N ILE A 19 22.77 -35.63 -33.87
CA ILE A 19 22.14 -34.56 -34.67
C ILE A 19 20.65 -34.37 -34.29
N LEU A 20 19.99 -35.41 -33.77
CA LEU A 20 18.56 -35.38 -33.39
C LEU A 20 18.28 -34.96 -31.95
N LEU A 21 19.31 -34.74 -31.13
CA LEU A 21 19.16 -34.49 -29.69
C LEU A 21 18.72 -33.07 -29.24
N PRO A 22 18.78 -31.96 -30.01
CA PRO A 22 18.43 -30.65 -29.43
C PRO A 22 17.25 -29.99 -30.15
N SER A 23 16.00 -30.39 -29.89
CA SER A 23 14.83 -29.62 -30.36
C SER A 23 13.56 -29.80 -29.52
N CYS A 24 13.67 -30.01 -28.21
CA CYS A 24 12.51 -29.83 -27.33
C CYS A 24 12.58 -28.43 -26.72
N SER A 25 12.09 -27.43 -27.46
CA SER A 25 11.83 -26.10 -26.91
C SER A 25 10.37 -26.03 -26.48
N THR A 26 10.14 -25.53 -25.28
CA THR A 26 8.80 -25.33 -24.72
C THR A 26 8.51 -23.84 -24.62
N SER A 27 7.29 -23.43 -24.98
CA SER A 27 6.88 -22.03 -24.91
C SER A 27 5.75 -21.84 -23.92
N ILE A 28 5.78 -20.75 -23.16
CA ILE A 28 4.72 -20.29 -22.27
C ILE A 28 4.23 -18.91 -22.70
N LEU A 29 2.90 -18.70 -22.69
CA LEU A 29 2.30 -17.38 -22.93
C LEU A 29 2.04 -16.69 -21.58
N ILE A 30 2.64 -15.52 -21.36
CA ILE A 30 2.48 -14.75 -20.12
C ILE A 30 1.56 -13.58 -20.40
N THR A 31 0.49 -13.49 -19.62
CA THR A 31 -0.55 -12.46 -19.73
C THR A 31 -0.83 -11.84 -18.37
N SER A 32 -1.13 -10.55 -18.34
CA SER A 32 -1.50 -9.87 -17.10
C SER A 32 -2.66 -8.90 -17.25
N TYR A 33 -3.28 -8.58 -16.11
CA TYR A 33 -4.25 -7.50 -16.01
C TYR A 33 -3.81 -6.51 -14.93
N PRO A 34 -3.62 -5.22 -15.25
CA PRO A 34 -3.79 -4.61 -16.58
C PRO A 34 -2.65 -4.93 -17.56
N SER A 35 -2.94 -4.98 -18.87
CA SER A 35 -1.98 -5.30 -19.95
C SER A 35 -0.86 -4.27 -20.09
N GLY A 36 0.27 -4.64 -20.70
CA GLY A 36 1.46 -3.77 -20.82
C GLY A 36 2.25 -3.70 -19.51
N ALA A 37 2.35 -4.83 -18.81
CA ALA A 37 3.23 -4.97 -17.64
C ALA A 37 4.57 -5.55 -18.08
N ASN A 38 5.67 -5.07 -17.50
CA ASN A 38 7.02 -5.57 -17.74
C ASN A 38 7.16 -6.98 -17.17
N VAL A 39 7.66 -7.91 -17.96
CA VAL A 39 7.84 -9.31 -17.58
C VAL A 39 9.32 -9.65 -17.55
N PHE A 40 9.73 -10.24 -16.45
CA PHE A 40 11.05 -10.81 -16.24
C PHE A 40 10.91 -12.32 -16.03
N ALA A 41 11.73 -13.13 -16.69
CA ALA A 41 11.88 -14.54 -16.33
C ALA A 41 13.32 -14.83 -15.91
N ASN A 42 13.49 -15.51 -14.78
CA ASN A 42 14.80 -15.83 -14.20
C ASN A 42 15.70 -14.58 -14.03
N GLY A 43 15.08 -13.41 -13.82
CA GLY A 43 15.76 -12.11 -13.70
C GLY A 43 16.08 -11.40 -15.03
N GLU A 44 15.80 -11.98 -16.19
CA GLU A 44 15.99 -11.35 -17.51
C GLU A 44 14.70 -10.71 -18.01
N TYR A 45 14.79 -9.49 -18.53
CA TYR A 45 13.65 -8.78 -19.13
C TYR A 45 13.30 -9.35 -20.51
N ILE A 46 12.07 -9.83 -20.68
CA ILE A 46 11.61 -10.48 -21.92
C ILE A 46 10.71 -9.56 -22.75
N GLY A 47 10.06 -8.58 -22.11
CA GLY A 47 9.16 -7.64 -22.77
C GLY A 47 7.90 -7.37 -21.96
N GLU A 48 6.87 -6.83 -22.62
CA GLU A 48 5.61 -6.45 -22.00
C GLU A 48 4.49 -7.46 -22.27
N THR A 49 3.57 -7.63 -21.31
CA THR A 49 2.40 -8.50 -21.50
C THR A 49 1.45 -7.98 -22.58
N PRO A 50 0.96 -8.84 -23.51
CA PRO A 50 1.17 -10.29 -23.59
C PRO A 50 2.47 -10.68 -24.32
N VAL A 51 3.31 -11.50 -23.68
CA VAL A 51 4.59 -11.98 -24.24
C VAL A 51 4.67 -13.50 -24.25
N ARG A 52 5.32 -14.07 -25.28
CA ARG A 52 5.62 -15.50 -25.36
C ARG A 52 7.10 -15.71 -25.03
N HIS A 53 7.36 -16.56 -24.06
CA HIS A 53 8.72 -16.94 -23.67
C HIS A 53 9.00 -18.38 -24.12
N TRP A 54 10.21 -18.62 -24.65
CA TRP A 54 10.68 -19.93 -25.07
C TRP A 54 11.87 -20.35 -24.22
N ASP A 55 11.81 -21.56 -23.70
CA ASP A 55 12.89 -22.11 -22.90
C ASP A 55 13.11 -23.61 -23.17
N ALA A 56 14.35 -24.01 -22.97
CA ALA A 56 14.91 -25.33 -23.13
C ALA A 56 15.48 -25.87 -21.80
N GLU A 57 15.07 -25.41 -20.62
CA GLU A 57 15.54 -26.05 -19.38
C GLU A 57 14.91 -27.46 -19.22
N PRO A 58 15.58 -28.38 -18.50
CA PRO A 58 15.03 -29.70 -18.21
C PRO A 58 13.73 -29.64 -17.39
N SER A 59 12.90 -30.67 -17.55
CA SER A 59 11.72 -30.96 -16.72
C SER A 59 12.09 -30.95 -15.24
N GLY A 60 11.33 -30.21 -14.44
CA GLY A 60 11.59 -29.99 -13.02
C GLY A 60 12.31 -28.68 -12.70
N SER A 61 12.69 -27.86 -13.70
CA SER A 61 13.10 -26.48 -13.45
C SER A 61 11.91 -25.60 -13.05
N LEU A 62 12.17 -24.66 -12.13
CA LEU A 62 11.25 -23.62 -11.73
C LEU A 62 11.54 -22.38 -12.58
N LEU A 63 10.55 -21.93 -13.35
CA LEU A 63 10.63 -20.64 -14.04
C LEU A 63 10.15 -19.56 -13.08
N ASP A 64 11.06 -18.70 -12.63
CA ASP A 64 10.71 -17.54 -11.80
C ASP A 64 10.22 -16.42 -12.71
N VAL A 65 8.93 -16.12 -12.66
CA VAL A 65 8.29 -15.06 -13.45
C VAL A 65 7.96 -13.89 -12.53
N ARG A 66 8.57 -12.75 -12.79
CA ARG A 66 8.27 -11.48 -12.12
C ARG A 66 7.57 -10.53 -13.09
N ILE A 67 6.43 -10.01 -12.70
CA ILE A 67 5.64 -9.05 -13.49
C ILE A 67 5.58 -7.75 -12.71
N GLU A 68 6.05 -6.67 -13.33
CA GLU A 68 6.13 -5.33 -12.77
C GLU A 68 5.29 -4.35 -13.59
N LYS A 69 4.63 -3.40 -12.93
CA LYS A 69 3.93 -2.31 -13.60
C LYS A 69 3.83 -1.08 -12.71
N ASP A 70 3.97 0.09 -13.31
CA ASP A 70 3.86 1.36 -12.60
C ASP A 70 2.51 1.48 -11.85
N GLY A 71 2.57 1.68 -10.54
CA GLY A 71 1.41 1.81 -9.66
C GLY A 71 0.77 0.49 -9.19
N PHE A 72 1.40 -0.65 -9.47
CA PHE A 72 0.94 -1.97 -9.04
C PHE A 72 2.03 -2.72 -8.26
N GLU A 73 1.62 -3.65 -7.39
CA GLU A 73 2.55 -4.51 -6.65
C GLU A 73 3.20 -5.55 -7.58
N ASP A 74 4.50 -5.77 -7.40
CA ASP A 74 5.26 -6.77 -8.15
C ASP A 74 4.74 -8.18 -7.87
N LEU A 75 4.34 -8.89 -8.93
CA LEU A 75 3.89 -10.27 -8.82
C LEU A 75 5.03 -11.22 -9.16
N THR A 76 5.46 -12.02 -8.18
CA THR A 76 6.47 -13.08 -8.37
C THR A 76 5.80 -14.44 -8.33
N ALA A 77 6.01 -15.27 -9.36
CA ALA A 77 5.40 -16.59 -9.46
C ALA A 77 6.40 -17.63 -9.97
N ASN A 78 6.50 -18.74 -9.24
CA ASN A 78 7.31 -19.89 -9.65
C ASN A 78 6.45 -20.86 -10.45
N ILE A 79 6.79 -21.09 -11.71
CA ILE A 79 6.05 -21.99 -12.60
C ILE A 79 6.87 -23.27 -12.81
N GLU A 80 6.33 -24.40 -12.34
CA GLU A 80 6.98 -25.70 -12.53
C GLU A 80 6.63 -26.33 -13.89
N LYS A 81 7.59 -27.00 -14.53
CA LYS A 81 7.35 -27.87 -15.69
C LYS A 81 6.67 -29.17 -15.26
N THR A 82 5.34 -29.23 -15.29
CA THR A 82 4.60 -30.46 -15.00
C THR A 82 4.52 -31.38 -16.23
N GLY A 83 5.41 -32.36 -16.31
CA GLY A 83 5.35 -33.44 -17.32
C GLY A 83 4.58 -34.66 -16.81
N ARG A 84 3.47 -35.05 -17.47
CA ARG A 84 2.91 -36.40 -17.30
C ARG A 84 3.74 -37.39 -18.09
N VAL A 85 4.67 -38.07 -17.41
CA VAL A 85 5.42 -39.17 -18.01
C VAL A 85 4.51 -40.40 -18.07
N ASN A 86 4.06 -40.79 -19.26
CA ASN A 86 3.31 -42.04 -19.43
C ASN A 86 4.25 -43.22 -19.18
N PHE A 87 4.10 -43.89 -18.02
CA PHE A 87 4.91 -45.04 -17.61
C PHE A 87 4.88 -46.20 -18.62
N MET A 88 3.80 -46.33 -19.42
CA MET A 88 3.68 -47.33 -20.48
C MET A 88 4.72 -47.13 -21.62
N ALA A 89 5.24 -45.90 -21.81
CA ALA A 89 6.29 -45.60 -22.80
C ALA A 89 7.71 -45.90 -22.29
N LEU A 90 7.91 -46.05 -20.98
CA LEU A 90 9.20 -46.40 -20.37
C LEU A 90 9.54 -47.89 -20.49
N MET A 91 8.55 -48.75 -20.72
CA MET A 91 8.72 -50.20 -20.60
C MET A 91 9.41 -50.89 -21.80
N PHE A 92 9.74 -50.17 -22.88
CA PHE A 92 10.35 -50.78 -24.08
C PHE A 92 11.63 -50.10 -24.59
N CYS A 93 12.15 -49.09 -23.89
CA CYS A 93 13.37 -48.38 -24.29
C CYS A 93 14.45 -48.50 -23.21
N TRP A 94 15.21 -49.59 -23.25
CA TRP A 94 16.40 -49.79 -22.40
C TRP A 94 17.61 -48.96 -22.87
N LEU A 95 17.38 -47.84 -23.55
CA LEU A 95 18.41 -47.00 -24.14
C LEU A 95 18.12 -45.53 -23.83
N LEU A 96 18.56 -45.10 -22.65
CA LEU A 96 19.10 -43.78 -22.32
C LEU A 96 18.77 -42.63 -23.30
N PHE A 97 17.49 -42.29 -23.45
CA PHE A 97 17.08 -40.93 -23.78
C PHE A 97 16.90 -40.18 -22.46
N PRO A 98 17.38 -38.93 -22.33
CA PRO A 98 17.21 -38.17 -21.11
C PRO A 98 15.73 -37.78 -20.98
N LEU A 99 14.93 -38.64 -20.33
CA LEU A 99 13.53 -38.41 -19.97
C LEU A 99 13.35 -37.11 -19.14
N ALA A 100 14.45 -36.55 -18.64
CA ALA A 100 14.51 -35.24 -18.01
C ALA A 100 14.01 -34.10 -18.92
N TRP A 101 13.87 -34.24 -20.23
CA TRP A 101 13.40 -33.15 -21.12
C TRP A 101 11.93 -33.28 -21.57
N LEU A 102 11.15 -34.20 -21.00
CA LEU A 102 9.75 -34.44 -21.41
C LEU A 102 8.71 -33.53 -20.73
N GLY A 103 9.15 -32.66 -19.82
CA GLY A 103 8.29 -31.71 -19.11
C GLY A 103 7.85 -30.58 -20.02
N LYS A 104 6.55 -30.27 -20.04
CA LYS A 104 6.00 -29.12 -20.76
C LYS A 104 5.51 -28.08 -19.77
N TYR A 105 5.74 -26.81 -20.08
CA TYR A 105 5.08 -25.70 -19.38
C TYR A 105 3.55 -25.75 -19.61
N PRO A 106 2.76 -25.18 -18.68
CA PRO A 106 1.37 -24.86 -18.97
C PRO A 106 1.28 -23.91 -20.17
N SER A 107 0.22 -24.02 -20.98
CA SER A 107 0.07 -23.25 -22.23
C SER A 107 0.00 -21.73 -22.03
N SER A 108 -0.42 -21.28 -20.85
CA SER A 108 -0.53 -19.87 -20.51
C SER A 108 -0.48 -19.64 -19.00
N PHE A 109 0.19 -18.57 -18.58
CA PHE A 109 0.17 -18.02 -17.23
C PHE A 109 -0.59 -16.68 -17.25
N TYR A 110 -1.51 -16.51 -16.29
CA TYR A 110 -2.31 -15.30 -16.14
C TYR A 110 -2.08 -14.72 -14.75
N GLY A 111 -1.42 -13.56 -14.69
CA GLY A 111 -1.15 -12.83 -13.45
C GLY A 111 -2.08 -11.62 -13.31
N ARG A 112 -2.81 -11.53 -12.19
CA ARG A 112 -3.55 -10.30 -11.85
C ARG A 112 -2.67 -9.45 -10.94
N LEU A 113 -2.39 -8.23 -11.36
CA LEU A 113 -1.66 -7.26 -10.55
C LEU A 113 -2.64 -6.54 -9.61
N SER A 114 -2.25 -6.36 -8.36
CA SER A 114 -2.99 -5.54 -7.39
C SER A 114 -2.48 -4.11 -7.46
N PRO A 115 -3.35 -3.08 -7.51
CA PRO A 115 -2.88 -1.71 -7.39
C PRO A 115 -2.18 -1.56 -6.04
N VAL A 116 -1.09 -0.78 -6.00
CA VAL A 116 -0.49 -0.39 -4.72
C VAL A 116 -1.55 0.41 -3.98
N SER A 117 -2.22 -0.19 -3.01
CA SER A 117 -3.10 0.57 -2.13
C SER A 117 -2.21 1.56 -1.40
N GLU A 118 -2.40 2.87 -1.60
CA GLU A 118 -1.90 3.85 -0.63
C GLU A 118 -2.37 3.36 0.73
N GLY A 119 -1.42 2.92 1.55
CA GLY A 119 -1.72 2.10 2.72
C GLY A 119 -2.80 2.78 3.53
N TYR A 120 -3.95 2.11 3.65
CA TYR A 120 -4.99 2.51 4.59
C TYR A 120 -4.34 2.50 5.98
N SER A 121 -3.89 3.68 6.38
CA SER A 121 -3.25 3.89 7.66
C SER A 121 -4.37 4.33 8.57
N PRO A 122 -4.62 3.62 9.68
CA PRO A 122 -5.66 4.00 10.64
C PRO A 122 -5.37 5.37 11.28
N LEU A 123 -4.20 5.95 10.99
CA LEU A 123 -3.81 7.28 11.40
C LEU A 123 -2.99 7.93 10.28
N ARG A 124 -3.48 9.06 9.75
CA ARG A 124 -2.84 9.89 8.74
C ARG A 124 -2.57 11.27 9.35
N VAL A 125 -1.30 11.65 9.39
CA VAL A 125 -0.85 12.97 9.87
C VAL A 125 -0.29 13.72 8.67
N GLU A 126 -0.86 14.89 8.40
CA GLU A 126 -0.36 15.79 7.37
C GLU A 126 0.13 17.08 8.04
N VAL A 127 1.42 17.39 7.86
CA VAL A 127 2.04 18.62 8.36
C VAL A 127 2.44 19.46 7.16
N GLN A 128 1.82 20.63 7.01
CA GLN A 128 2.20 21.61 6.00
C GLN A 128 3.33 22.51 6.52
N THR A 129 3.24 23.02 7.75
CA THR A 129 4.26 23.91 8.32
C THR A 129 4.41 23.72 9.84
N ARG A 130 5.62 24.01 10.36
CA ARG A 130 5.99 23.80 11.78
C ARG A 130 6.10 25.10 12.60
N GLU A 131 5.77 26.24 12.00
CA GLU A 131 6.05 27.59 12.55
C GLU A 131 5.20 27.98 13.78
N SER A 132 4.27 27.12 14.22
CA SER A 132 3.31 27.40 15.28
C SER A 132 3.60 26.73 16.63
N LEU A 133 4.70 25.99 16.77
CA LEU A 133 5.07 25.34 18.04
C LEU A 133 5.29 26.36 19.18
N GLY A 134 4.79 26.06 20.39
CA GLY A 134 4.90 26.94 21.56
C GLY A 134 3.96 28.15 21.56
N SER A 135 3.08 28.26 20.56
CA SER A 135 2.15 29.39 20.45
C SER A 135 0.97 29.26 21.42
N ASN A 136 0.32 30.39 21.71
CA ASN A 136 -0.96 30.40 22.42
C ASN A 136 -2.04 29.80 21.50
N ILE A 137 -2.68 28.72 21.93
CA ILE A 137 -3.71 28.03 21.16
C ILE A 137 -5.04 28.01 21.91
N PHE A 138 -6.12 28.01 21.15
CA PHE A 138 -7.47 27.76 21.65
C PHE A 138 -7.96 26.40 21.13
N VAL A 139 -8.61 25.58 21.95
CA VAL A 139 -9.08 24.24 21.56
C VAL A 139 -10.61 24.24 21.53
N VAL A 140 -11.20 23.77 20.43
CA VAL A 140 -12.65 23.76 20.23
C VAL A 140 -13.11 22.42 19.65
N ALA A 141 -14.14 21.83 20.24
CA ALA A 141 -14.81 20.66 19.70
C ALA A 141 -15.98 21.10 18.83
N LEU A 142 -15.88 20.83 17.53
CA LEU A 142 -16.95 21.12 16.57
C LEU A 142 -18.11 20.13 16.74
N GLU A 143 -17.76 18.84 16.85
CA GLU A 143 -18.72 17.76 16.98
C GLU A 143 -18.12 16.62 17.81
N ASN A 144 -18.93 15.98 18.64
CA ASN A 144 -18.51 14.83 19.44
C ASN A 144 -19.59 13.74 19.45
N THR A 145 -19.65 12.95 18.39
CA THR A 145 -20.57 11.82 18.22
C THR A 145 -19.79 10.51 18.00
N PRO A 146 -19.01 10.05 19.01
CA PRO A 146 -18.22 8.84 18.89
C PRO A 146 -19.15 7.61 18.88
N CYS A 147 -18.72 6.52 18.25
CA CYS A 147 -19.52 5.29 18.25
C CYS A 147 -19.67 4.74 19.68
N HIS A 148 -18.64 4.89 20.51
CA HIS A 148 -18.59 4.41 21.90
C HIS A 148 -18.03 5.52 22.80
N GLY A 149 -18.62 5.72 23.99
CA GLY A 149 -18.13 6.67 24.99
C GLY A 149 -19.06 7.87 25.22
N SER A 150 -18.50 8.96 25.76
CA SER A 150 -19.24 10.18 26.08
C SER A 150 -19.28 11.12 24.87
N SER A 151 -20.49 11.58 24.52
CA SER A 151 -20.72 12.60 23.48
C SER A 151 -20.61 14.04 23.98
N ASN A 152 -20.10 14.26 25.21
CA ASN A 152 -19.93 15.60 25.75
C ASN A 152 -18.76 16.33 25.08
N THR A 153 -19.04 17.41 24.34
CA THR A 153 -18.02 18.19 23.63
C THR A 153 -17.02 18.86 24.58
N THR A 154 -17.48 19.35 25.74
CA THR A 154 -16.63 20.00 26.74
C THR A 154 -15.59 19.05 27.36
N VAL A 155 -15.94 17.77 27.51
CA VAL A 155 -15.02 16.74 28.00
C VAL A 155 -13.95 16.46 26.95
N LEU A 156 -14.34 16.41 25.67
CA LEU A 156 -13.40 16.25 24.56
C LEU A 156 -12.43 17.42 24.45
N GLU A 157 -12.92 18.66 24.56
CA GLU A 157 -12.10 19.88 24.57
C GLU A 157 -11.08 19.86 25.71
N ALA A 158 -11.53 19.55 26.93
CA ALA A 158 -10.66 19.51 28.10
C ALA A 158 -9.61 18.40 27.98
N ALA A 159 -10.00 17.20 27.55
CA ALA A 159 -9.09 16.07 27.39
C ALA A 159 -8.00 16.36 26.35
N LEU A 160 -8.37 16.94 25.22
CA LEU A 160 -7.44 17.34 24.17
C LEU A 160 -6.53 18.49 24.61
N GLY A 161 -7.12 19.51 25.24
CA GLY A 161 -6.40 20.67 25.76
C GLY A 161 -5.26 20.25 26.70
N ILE A 162 -5.54 19.40 27.69
CA ILE A 162 -4.55 18.91 28.64
C ILE A 162 -3.37 18.22 27.94
N ARG A 163 -3.63 17.45 26.87
CA ARG A 163 -2.60 16.71 26.13
C ARG A 163 -1.75 17.60 25.24
N LEU A 164 -2.33 18.64 24.67
CA LEU A 164 -1.62 19.59 23.83
C LEU A 164 -0.70 20.54 24.62
N MET A 165 -0.86 20.63 25.95
CA MET A 165 -0.02 21.46 26.82
C MET A 165 1.47 21.10 26.79
N GLU A 166 1.84 19.91 26.30
CA GLU A 166 3.24 19.51 26.18
C GLU A 166 4.02 20.37 25.16
N LYS A 167 3.38 20.77 24.06
CA LYS A 167 4.01 21.52 22.95
C LYS A 167 3.38 22.88 22.68
N PHE A 168 2.23 23.17 23.28
CA PHE A 168 1.46 24.39 23.05
C PHE A 168 1.00 25.02 24.35
N ARG A 169 0.71 26.33 24.32
CA ARG A 169 0.13 27.04 25.47
C ARG A 169 -1.38 27.17 25.29
N VAL A 170 -2.15 26.32 25.96
CA VAL A 170 -3.61 26.30 25.84
C VAL A 170 -4.23 27.45 26.64
N LEU A 171 -5.11 28.22 26.00
CA LEU A 171 -5.89 29.29 26.63
C LEU A 171 -7.27 28.76 27.09
N GLU A 172 -7.70 29.18 28.28
CA GLU A 172 -9.02 28.82 28.81
C GLU A 172 -10.13 29.75 28.28
N ARG A 173 -11.36 29.19 28.16
CA ARG A 173 -12.57 29.86 27.66
C ARG A 173 -12.96 31.15 28.40
N GLN A 174 -12.44 31.38 29.60
CA GLN A 174 -12.75 32.56 30.41
C GLN A 174 -12.30 33.87 29.75
N ALA A 175 -11.33 33.83 28.85
CA ALA A 175 -10.89 34.99 28.08
C ALA A 175 -11.96 35.53 27.11
N LEU A 176 -12.89 34.69 26.64
CA LEU A 176 -13.96 35.07 25.72
C LEU A 176 -15.17 35.73 26.41
N HIS A 177 -15.33 35.53 27.73
CA HIS A 177 -16.49 36.04 28.47
C HIS A 177 -16.47 37.56 28.68
N VAL A 178 -15.29 38.19 28.56
CA VAL A 178 -15.12 39.66 28.65
C VAL A 178 -15.53 40.35 27.34
N VAL A 179 -15.40 39.68 26.19
CA VAL A 179 -15.79 40.21 24.87
C VAL A 179 -17.29 39.99 24.59
N SER A 180 -17.86 38.92 25.14
CA SER A 180 -19.26 38.52 24.96
C SER A 180 -20.27 39.57 25.45
N SER A 181 -19.97 40.35 26.50
CA SER A 181 -20.93 41.31 27.06
C SER A 181 -21.21 42.51 26.14
N GLU A 182 -20.29 42.85 25.22
CA GLU A 182 -20.51 43.93 24.24
C GLU A 182 -21.09 43.44 22.90
N GLN A 183 -20.75 42.23 22.44
CA GLN A 183 -21.21 41.71 21.14
C GLN A 183 -22.53 40.90 21.18
N GLN A 184 -23.11 40.68 22.36
CA GLN A 184 -24.35 39.90 22.55
C GLN A 184 -25.58 40.44 21.78
N ARG A 185 -25.53 41.67 21.22
CA ARG A 185 -26.62 42.23 20.41
C ARG A 185 -26.58 41.84 18.92
N SER A 186 -25.54 41.16 18.44
CA SER A 186 -25.37 40.84 17.01
C SER A 186 -24.97 39.39 16.69
N LEU A 187 -24.70 38.53 17.68
CA LEU A 187 -24.14 37.19 17.44
C LEU A 187 -25.11 36.08 17.84
N THR A 188 -26.12 35.86 17.01
CA THR A 188 -26.82 34.58 16.95
C THR A 188 -26.13 33.72 15.88
N GLY A 189 -25.33 32.74 16.30
CA GLY A 189 -24.85 31.67 15.42
C GLY A 189 -23.33 31.52 15.32
N LEU A 190 -22.68 31.02 16.38
CA LEU A 190 -21.39 30.32 16.21
C LEU A 190 -21.67 28.92 15.66
N HIS A 191 -21.89 28.79 14.35
CA HIS A 191 -22.04 27.49 13.67
C HIS A 191 -21.09 27.35 12.46
N ASP A 192 -20.23 28.33 12.22
CA ASP A 192 -19.24 28.29 11.14
C ASP A 192 -17.82 28.28 11.70
N GLU A 193 -16.93 27.49 11.10
CA GLU A 193 -15.54 27.34 11.51
C GLU A 193 -14.81 28.71 11.50
N SER A 194 -15.19 29.59 10.56
CA SER A 194 -14.66 30.96 10.45
C SER A 194 -14.88 31.79 11.71
N SER A 195 -16.07 31.71 12.31
CA SER A 195 -16.43 32.48 13.51
C SER A 195 -15.64 32.02 14.74
N ILE A 196 -15.22 30.75 14.75
CA ILE A 196 -14.39 30.18 15.82
C ILE A 196 -12.95 30.69 15.71
N VAL A 197 -12.43 30.84 14.49
CA VAL A 197 -11.09 31.43 14.25
C VAL A 197 -11.07 32.90 14.69
N ASP A 198 -12.12 33.67 14.36
CA ASP A 198 -12.27 35.06 14.81
C ASP A 198 -12.36 35.16 16.34
N ALA A 199 -13.10 34.25 16.98
CA ALA A 199 -13.16 34.15 18.43
C ALA A 199 -11.78 33.85 19.04
N GLY A 200 -10.99 32.97 18.42
CA GLY A 200 -9.60 32.68 18.83
C GLY A 200 -8.71 33.92 18.76
N LYS A 201 -8.83 34.69 17.67
CA LYS A 201 -8.11 35.97 17.49
C LYS A 201 -8.46 36.99 18.57
N LEU A 202 -9.75 37.14 18.90
CA LEU A 202 -10.22 38.02 19.97
C LEU A 202 -9.74 37.58 21.36
N ALA A 203 -9.58 36.27 21.57
CA ALA A 203 -9.03 35.71 22.80
C ALA A 203 -7.49 35.82 22.90
N GLY A 204 -6.81 36.35 21.88
CA GLY A 204 -5.34 36.45 21.84
C GLY A 204 -4.63 35.12 21.55
N ALA A 205 -5.34 34.16 20.95
CA ALA A 205 -4.74 32.93 20.45
C ALA A 205 -4.09 33.19 19.08
N LYS A 206 -2.89 32.65 18.88
CA LYS A 206 -2.23 32.66 17.56
C LYS A 206 -2.86 31.63 16.62
N GLY A 207 -3.39 30.53 17.15
CA GLY A 207 -4.14 29.55 16.36
C GLY A 207 -5.22 28.85 17.15
N VAL A 208 -6.13 28.19 16.43
CA VAL A 208 -7.20 27.36 16.99
C VAL A 208 -6.99 25.92 16.55
N VAL A 209 -7.07 24.99 17.52
CA VAL A 209 -7.14 23.56 17.25
C VAL A 209 -8.60 23.14 17.28
N LEU A 210 -9.08 22.66 16.14
CA LEU A 210 -10.43 22.13 15.96
C LEU A 210 -10.38 20.61 16.06
N VAL A 211 -11.26 20.04 16.88
CA VAL A 211 -11.44 18.59 16.98
C VAL A 211 -12.87 18.21 16.64
N SER A 212 -13.03 17.14 15.87
CA SER A 212 -14.32 16.50 15.66
C SER A 212 -14.21 14.98 15.77
N GLN A 213 -15.22 14.37 16.38
CA GLN A 213 -15.38 12.92 16.41
C GLN A 213 -16.72 12.55 15.81
N LEU A 214 -16.70 11.71 14.77
CA LEU A 214 -17.89 11.20 14.10
C LEU A 214 -17.86 9.68 14.05
N CYS A 215 -19.04 9.06 14.09
CA CYS A 215 -19.19 7.63 13.91
C CYS A 215 -19.54 7.29 12.45
N ASP A 216 -18.66 6.58 11.76
CA ASP A 216 -18.88 6.07 10.40
C ASP A 216 -18.77 4.54 10.36
N GLN A 217 -19.81 3.84 9.88
CA GLN A 217 -19.85 2.38 9.74
C GLN A 217 -19.32 1.56 10.95
N LYS A 218 -19.48 2.08 12.18
CA LYS A 218 -18.99 1.56 13.49
C LYS A 218 -17.52 1.87 13.84
N SER A 219 -16.82 2.61 13.00
CA SER A 219 -15.52 3.20 13.29
C SER A 219 -15.70 4.64 13.76
N THR A 220 -15.02 5.01 14.85
CA THR A 220 -14.98 6.41 15.28
C THR A 220 -13.86 7.11 14.53
N ILE A 221 -14.21 8.05 13.67
CA ILE A 221 -13.28 8.92 12.95
C ILE A 221 -13.04 10.15 13.80
N THR A 222 -11.79 10.39 14.16
CA THR A 222 -11.34 11.60 14.86
C THR A 222 -10.55 12.46 13.89
N SER A 223 -10.96 13.71 13.72
CA SER A 223 -10.21 14.70 12.95
C SER A 223 -9.72 15.81 13.86
N LEU A 224 -8.44 16.17 13.73
CA LEU A 224 -7.81 17.28 14.42
C LEU A 224 -7.17 18.21 13.40
N ARG A 225 -7.36 19.51 13.56
CA ARG A 225 -6.85 20.52 12.62
C ARG A 225 -6.35 21.72 13.38
N PHE A 226 -5.17 22.21 13.02
CA PHE A 226 -4.68 23.50 13.51
C PHE A 226 -4.82 24.56 12.42
N VAL A 227 -5.56 25.60 12.75
CA VAL A 227 -5.80 26.76 11.88
C VAL A 227 -5.16 27.98 12.52
N ASP A 228 -4.36 28.71 11.75
CA ASP A 228 -3.76 29.97 12.18
C ASP A 228 -4.80 31.11 12.18
N CYS A 229 -4.83 31.91 13.25
CA CYS A 229 -5.82 32.98 13.43
C CYS A 229 -5.55 34.20 12.54
N GLU A 230 -4.31 34.39 12.08
CA GLU A 230 -3.93 35.54 11.25
C GLU A 230 -4.18 35.27 9.77
N SER A 231 -3.72 34.12 9.28
CA SER A 231 -3.80 33.73 7.87
C SER A 231 -5.03 32.87 7.53
N GLY A 232 -5.64 32.21 8.51
CA GLY A 232 -6.64 31.17 8.28
C GLY A 232 -6.07 29.90 7.66
N ALA A 233 -4.74 29.78 7.55
CA ALA A 233 -4.09 28.64 6.93
C ALA A 233 -4.07 27.42 7.86
N LEU A 234 -4.18 26.23 7.28
CA LEU A 234 -4.05 24.96 7.97
C LEU A 234 -2.55 24.61 8.10
N HIS A 235 -2.01 24.53 9.32
CA HIS A 235 -0.60 24.14 9.49
C HIS A 235 -0.43 22.63 9.54
N TRP A 236 -1.35 21.94 10.21
CA TRP A 236 -1.35 20.49 10.31
C TRP A 236 -2.77 19.97 10.50
N ALA A 237 -2.98 18.75 10.04
CA ALA A 237 -4.20 18.00 10.23
C ALA A 237 -3.87 16.54 10.56
N VAL A 238 -4.72 15.94 11.37
CA VAL A 238 -4.67 14.53 11.70
C VAL A 238 -6.04 13.93 11.43
N LEU A 239 -6.06 12.81 10.74
CA LEU A 239 -7.22 11.97 10.58
C LEU A 239 -6.91 10.60 11.15
N ALA A 240 -7.71 10.14 12.10
CA ALA A 240 -7.52 8.86 12.75
C ALA A 240 -8.83 8.08 12.80
N GLU A 241 -8.74 6.78 12.61
CA GLU A 241 -9.87 5.86 12.66
C GLU A 241 -9.68 4.85 13.79
N ASN A 242 -10.64 4.84 14.71
CA ASN A 242 -10.71 3.95 15.87
C ASN A 242 -9.43 3.96 16.73
N GLN A 243 -8.73 5.09 16.77
CA GLN A 243 -7.54 5.28 17.60
C GLN A 243 -7.87 6.04 18.87
N ASN A 244 -7.13 5.74 19.94
CA ASN A 244 -7.19 6.50 21.18
C ASN A 244 -6.52 7.86 20.98
N MET A 245 -7.03 8.87 21.68
CA MET A 245 -6.47 10.22 21.62
C MET A 245 -4.99 10.27 22.06
N ASP A 246 -4.48 9.31 22.86
CA ASP A 246 -3.07 9.32 23.31
C ASP A 246 -2.14 8.96 22.16
N ASP A 247 -2.51 7.92 21.40
CA ASP A 247 -1.75 7.46 20.25
C ASP A 247 -1.77 8.52 19.15
N ILE A 248 -2.91 9.20 18.96
CA ILE A 248 -3.05 10.30 17.99
C ILE A 248 -2.09 11.45 18.31
N ILE A 249 -2.06 11.90 19.57
CA ILE A 249 -1.21 13.02 19.98
C ILE A 249 0.27 12.65 19.96
N ARG A 250 0.61 11.42 20.36
CA ARG A 250 1.99 10.91 20.30
C ARG A 250 2.52 10.96 18.86
N GLU A 251 1.75 10.47 17.90
CA GLU A 251 2.18 10.45 16.50
C GLU A 251 2.23 11.86 15.90
N LEU A 252 1.26 12.72 16.24
CA LEU A 252 1.31 14.13 15.87
C LEU A 252 2.61 14.79 16.35
N PHE A 253 2.99 14.60 17.62
CA PHE A 253 4.21 15.19 18.16
C PHE A 253 5.48 14.60 17.57
N HIS A 254 5.47 13.30 17.23
CA HIS A 254 6.55 12.68 16.48
C HIS A 254 6.76 13.39 15.13
N HIS A 255 5.70 13.58 14.33
CA HIS A 255 5.79 14.29 13.05
C HIS A 255 6.12 15.79 13.16
N LEU A 256 5.66 16.45 14.22
CA LEU A 256 5.97 17.86 14.46
C LEU A 256 7.42 18.09 14.94
N SER A 257 8.06 17.07 15.53
CA SER A 257 9.44 17.15 16.02
C SER A 257 10.49 16.66 15.02
N SER A 258 10.10 15.80 14.06
CA SER A 258 10.91 15.43 12.89
C SER A 258 11.00 16.58 11.90
#